data_AF-A0A851DCP8-F1
#
_entry.id   AF-A0A851DCP8-F1
#
_cell.length_a   1.000
_cell.length_b   1.000
_cell.length_c   1.000
_cell.angle_alpha   90.00
_cell.angle_beta   90.00
_cell.angle_gamma   90.00
#
_symmetry.space_group_name_H-M   'P 1'
#
loop_
_entity.id
_entity.type
_entity.pdbx_description
1 polymer ?
#
loop_
_entity_poly.entity_id
_entity_poly.type
_entity_poly.pdbx_seq_one_letter_code
_entity_poly.pdbx_strand_id
1 'polypeptide(L)'
;QLPELPSKTPFFNMNNPHHVDHRRQGLQQFLEKILQDALLLSDSRLHLFLQTQLSPEDMEACVSGQTKYSVADAIHKFASLNRRFPIEEEERKKGKKDADSDSE
;
A
#
# COMPACT_ATOMS: atom_id res chain seq x y z
N GLN A 1 -0.59 20.62 -12.13
CA GLN A 1 -2.06 20.55 -11.94
C GLN A 1 -2.41 19.09 -11.67
N LEU A 2 -3.35 18.81 -10.76
CA LEU A 2 -3.76 17.43 -10.49
C LEU A 2 -4.58 16.87 -11.65
N PRO A 3 -4.32 15.62 -12.11
CA PRO A 3 -5.16 14.95 -13.08
C PRO A 3 -6.58 14.74 -12.54
N GLU A 4 -7.57 14.72 -13.43
CA GLU A 4 -8.96 14.48 -13.05
C GLU A 4 -9.19 12.99 -12.74
N LEU A 5 -10.00 12.73 -11.72
CA LEU A 5 -10.53 11.39 -11.45
C LEU A 5 -11.64 11.05 -12.45
N PRO A 6 -11.87 9.75 -12.74
CA PRO A 6 -13.04 9.35 -13.51
C PRO A 6 -14.31 9.87 -12.86
N SER A 7 -15.25 10.33 -13.68
CA SER A 7 -16.49 10.98 -13.23
C SER A 7 -17.23 10.11 -12.21
N LYS A 8 -17.77 10.74 -11.16
CA LYS A 8 -18.73 10.08 -10.27
C LYS A 8 -20.04 9.88 -11.04
N THR A 9 -20.18 8.75 -11.71
CA THR A 9 -21.41 8.42 -12.45
C THR A 9 -22.55 8.18 -11.44
N PRO A 10 -23.64 8.96 -11.49
CA PRO A 10 -24.76 8.80 -10.56
C PRO A 10 -25.47 7.44 -10.68
N PHE A 11 -25.25 6.73 -11.79
CA PHE A 11 -25.78 5.39 -12.07
C PHE A 11 -24.67 4.33 -12.18
N PHE A 12 -23.59 4.48 -11.40
CA PHE A 12 -22.57 3.43 -11.32
C PHE A 12 -23.22 2.12 -10.87
N ASN A 13 -22.97 1.03 -11.61
CA ASN A 13 -23.51 -0.28 -11.30
C ASN A 13 -22.34 -1.26 -11.21
N MET A 14 -22.09 -1.77 -10.00
CA MET A 14 -20.99 -2.71 -9.74
C MET A 14 -21.17 -4.04 -10.50
N ASN A 15 -22.42 -4.41 -10.84
CA ASN A 15 -22.72 -5.63 -11.59
C ASN A 15 -22.60 -5.43 -13.11
N ASN A 16 -22.37 -4.21 -13.58
CA ASN A 16 -22.11 -3.94 -14.99
C ASN A 16 -20.60 -3.95 -15.25
N PRO A 17 -20.05 -4.96 -15.94
CA PRO A 17 -18.61 -5.08 -16.17
C PRO A 17 -18.04 -3.90 -16.96
N HIS A 18 -18.82 -3.26 -17.84
CA HIS A 18 -18.37 -2.07 -18.57
C HIS A 18 -18.22 -0.86 -17.65
N HIS A 19 -19.15 -0.66 -16.69
CA HIS A 19 -19.03 0.44 -15.73
C HIS A 19 -17.80 0.24 -14.83
N VAL A 20 -17.56 -0.99 -14.38
CA VAL A 20 -16.41 -1.33 -13.55
C VAL A 20 -15.10 -1.15 -14.31
N ASP A 21 -14.97 -1.69 -15.52
CA ASP A 21 -13.74 -1.57 -16.31
C ASP A 21 -13.47 -0.13 -16.73
N HIS A 22 -14.48 0.63 -17.15
CA HIS A 22 -14.31 2.05 -17.46
C HIS A 22 -13.77 2.84 -16.25
N ARG A 23 -14.32 2.59 -15.06
CA ARG A 23 -13.84 3.22 -13.82
C ARG A 23 -12.41 2.77 -13.50
N ARG A 24 -12.09 1.49 -13.64
CA ARG A 24 -10.73 0.95 -13.43
C ARG A 24 -9.72 1.61 -14.37
N GLN A 25 -10.03 1.73 -15.66
CA GLN A 25 -9.18 2.40 -16.65
C GLN A 25 -8.94 3.87 -16.30
N GLY A 26 -9.99 4.61 -15.92
CA GLY A 26 -9.85 6.01 -15.51
C GLY A 26 -9.00 6.18 -14.25
N LEU A 27 -9.16 5.30 -13.25
CA LEU A 27 -8.30 5.30 -12.06
C LEU A 27 -6.84 4.96 -12.39
N GLN A 28 -6.61 4.01 -13.30
CA GLN A 28 -5.28 3.67 -13.79
C GLN A 28 -4.62 4.88 -14.47
N GLN A 29 -5.30 5.54 -15.40
CA GLN A 29 -4.79 6.73 -16.09
C GLN A 29 -4.53 7.90 -15.14
N PHE A 30 -5.37 8.07 -14.12
CA PHE A 30 -5.14 9.04 -13.05
C PHE A 30 -3.81 8.77 -12.36
N LEU A 31 -3.59 7.53 -11.87
CA LEU A 31 -2.35 7.16 -11.19
C LEU A 31 -1.13 7.27 -12.10
N GLU A 32 -1.22 6.83 -13.36
CA GLU A 32 -0.12 6.97 -14.33
C GLU A 32 0.35 8.42 -14.48
N LYS A 33 -0.57 9.39 -14.48
CA LYS A 33 -0.24 10.82 -14.53
C LYS A 33 0.33 11.33 -13.21
N ILE A 34 -0.23 10.91 -12.06
CA ILE A 34 0.27 11.30 -10.73
C ILE A 34 1.74 10.86 -10.56
N LEU A 35 2.06 9.63 -10.97
CA LEU A 35 3.40 9.05 -10.81
C LEU A 35 4.47 9.65 -11.72
N GLN A 36 4.10 10.54 -12.65
CA GLN A 36 5.05 11.29 -13.48
C GLN A 36 5.47 12.63 -12.84
N ASP A 37 4.79 13.08 -11.79
CA ASP A 37 5.06 14.36 -11.12
C ASP A 37 5.85 14.14 -9.83
N ALA A 38 7.12 14.56 -9.82
CA ALA A 38 8.01 14.43 -8.67
C ALA A 38 7.49 15.16 -7.41
N LEU A 39 6.75 16.26 -7.56
CA LEU A 39 6.16 16.96 -6.42
C LEU A 39 5.08 16.09 -5.77
N LEU A 40 4.26 15.42 -6.55
CA LEU A 40 3.23 14.51 -6.03
C LEU A 40 3.84 13.24 -5.44
N LEU A 41 4.93 12.74 -6.03
CA LEU A 41 5.72 11.64 -5.47
C LEU A 41 6.40 11.98 -4.14
N SER A 42 6.56 13.27 -3.80
CA SER A 42 7.09 13.68 -2.49
C SER A 42 6.04 13.61 -1.37
N ASP A 43 4.75 13.46 -1.70
CA ASP A 43 3.69 13.35 -0.71
C ASP A 43 3.64 11.94 -0.11
N SER A 44 3.93 11.83 1.19
CA SER A 44 3.92 10.55 1.91
C SER A 44 2.54 9.89 1.94
N ARG A 45 1.44 10.64 1.83
CA ARG A 45 0.08 10.08 1.77
C ARG A 45 -0.14 9.28 0.49
N LEU A 46 0.47 9.68 -0.62
CA LEU A 46 0.42 8.92 -1.86
C LEU A 46 1.06 7.54 -1.69
N HIS A 47 2.23 7.48 -1.04
CA HIS A 47 2.92 6.23 -0.76
C HIS A 47 2.10 5.34 0.18
N LEU A 48 1.56 5.90 1.26
CA LEU A 48 0.69 5.15 2.18
C LEU A 48 -0.55 4.61 1.47
N PHE A 49 -1.20 5.41 0.62
CA PHE A 49 -2.37 4.99 -0.15
C PHE A 49 -2.06 3.83 -1.12
N LEU A 50 -0.91 3.87 -1.79
CA LEU A 50 -0.54 2.86 -2.79
C LEU A 50 0.08 1.60 -2.19
N GLN A 51 0.73 1.70 -1.04
CA GLN A 51 1.62 0.66 -0.51
C GLN A 51 1.20 0.12 0.86
N THR A 52 0.03 0.52 1.38
CA THR A 52 -0.55 0.01 2.63
C THR A 52 -2.06 -0.18 2.52
N GLN A 53 -2.70 -0.67 3.59
CA GLN A 53 -4.16 -0.67 3.74
C GLN A 53 -4.61 0.26 4.89
N LEU A 54 -3.84 1.31 5.18
CA LEU A 54 -4.25 2.31 6.18
C LEU A 54 -5.52 3.04 5.74
N SER A 55 -6.39 3.34 6.71
CA SER A 55 -7.54 4.20 6.46
C SER A 55 -7.07 5.64 6.18
N PRO A 56 -7.88 6.49 5.53
CA PRO A 56 -7.55 7.91 5.36
C PRO A 56 -7.22 8.62 6.68
N GLU A 57 -7.91 8.29 7.77
CA GLU A 57 -7.65 8.84 9.10
C GLU A 57 -6.28 8.40 9.62
N ASP A 58 -5.93 7.11 9.51
CA ASP A 58 -4.63 6.60 9.94
C ASP A 58 -3.48 7.15 9.09
N MET A 59 -3.72 7.37 7.79
CA MET A 59 -2.74 8.01 6.91
C MET A 59 -2.44 9.45 7.37
N GLU A 60 -3.48 10.25 7.64
CA GLU A 60 -3.31 11.62 8.14
C GLU A 60 -2.62 11.66 9.51
N ALA A 61 -3.00 10.76 10.43
CA ALA A 61 -2.32 10.63 11.72
C ALA A 61 -0.84 10.27 11.55
N CYS A 62 -0.52 9.37 10.61
CA CYS A 62 0.86 8.94 10.35
C CYS A 62 1.73 10.07 9.80
N VAL A 63 1.25 10.78 8.78
CA VAL A 63 2.02 11.89 8.18
C VAL A 63 2.10 13.11 9.09
N SER A 64 1.16 13.26 10.03
CA SER A 64 1.18 14.30 11.07
C SER A 64 2.05 13.93 12.29
N GLY A 65 2.70 12.75 12.29
CA GLY A 65 3.54 12.29 13.40
C GLY A 65 2.76 11.89 14.65
N GLN A 66 1.48 11.57 14.52
CA GLN A 66 0.59 11.17 15.63
C GLN A 66 0.53 9.65 15.84
N THR A 67 1.19 8.87 14.98
CA THR A 67 1.33 7.41 15.14
C THR A 67 2.64 7.04 15.82
N LYS A 68 2.69 5.82 16.37
CA LYS A 68 3.92 5.26 16.96
C LYS A 68 4.93 4.74 15.93
N TYR A 69 4.52 4.65 14.67
CA TYR A 69 5.29 4.12 13.55
C TYR A 69 5.43 5.20 12.47
N SER A 70 6.54 5.19 11.74
CA SER A 70 6.76 6.08 10.61
C SER A 70 6.05 5.58 9.34
N VAL A 71 6.02 6.44 8.32
CA VAL A 71 5.57 6.07 6.96
C VAL A 71 6.33 4.84 6.44
N ALA A 72 7.67 4.83 6.59
CA ALA A 72 8.50 3.73 6.15
C ALA A 72 8.19 2.43 6.91
N ASP A 73 8.00 2.51 8.23
CA ASP A 73 7.62 1.35 9.06
C ASP A 73 6.29 0.75 8.61
N ALA A 74 5.29 1.60 8.32
CA ALA A 74 3.98 1.16 7.84
C ALA A 74 4.08 0.40 6.51
N ILE A 75 4.83 0.94 5.55
CA ILE A 75 5.07 0.32 4.24
C ILE A 75 5.82 -0.99 4.40
N HIS A 76 6.89 -1.03 5.19
CA HIS A 76 7.67 -2.25 5.43
C HIS A 76 6.85 -3.33 6.11
N LYS A 77 6.07 -2.98 7.13
CA LYS A 77 5.18 -3.91 7.84
C LYS A 77 4.10 -4.45 6.91
N PHE A 78 3.50 -3.62 6.08
CA PHE A 78 2.49 -4.10 5.13
C PHE A 78 3.12 -5.02 4.08
N ALA A 79 4.29 -4.67 3.55
CA ALA A 79 5.01 -5.50 2.60
C ALA A 79 5.44 -6.85 3.20
N SER A 80 5.77 -6.93 4.50
CA SER A 80 6.07 -8.21 5.15
C SER A 80 4.83 -9.08 5.37
N LEU A 81 3.68 -8.47 5.69
CA LEU A 81 2.41 -9.19 5.86
C LEU A 81 1.79 -9.66 4.53
N ASN A 82 1.92 -8.84 3.48
CA ASN A 82 1.31 -9.10 2.17
C ASN A 82 2.29 -9.76 1.19
N ARG A 83 3.38 -10.32 1.71
CA ARG A 83 4.44 -10.96 0.90
C ARG A 83 3.95 -12.30 0.39
N ARG A 84 4.14 -12.54 -0.91
CA ARG A 84 3.86 -13.83 -1.55
C ARG A 84 4.88 -14.92 -1.15
N PHE A 85 6.04 -14.52 -0.62
CA PHE A 85 7.13 -15.41 -0.20
C PHE A 85 7.75 -14.94 1.14
N PRO A 86 8.10 -15.87 2.06
CA PRO A 86 8.66 -15.54 3.38
C PRO A 86 10.07 -14.93 3.30
N ILE A 87 10.45 -14.19 4.36
CA ILE A 87 11.76 -13.52 4.50
C ILE A 87 12.78 -14.53 5.04
N GLU A 88 13.95 -14.66 4.40
CA GLU A 88 15.04 -15.59 4.78
C GLU A 88 15.51 -15.45 6.25
N GLU A 89 15.29 -14.31 6.91
CA GLU A 89 15.63 -14.14 8.34
C GLU A 89 14.80 -15.01 9.29
N GLU A 90 13.54 -15.33 8.96
CA GLU A 90 12.76 -16.28 9.76
C GLU A 90 13.32 -17.71 9.63
N GLU A 91 13.87 -18.07 8.47
CA GLU A 91 14.56 -19.35 8.28
C GLU A 91 15.85 -19.42 9.09
N ARG A 92 16.62 -18.32 9.20
CA ARG A 92 17.81 -18.27 10.08
C ARG A 92 17.46 -18.43 11.55
N LYS A 93 16.32 -17.89 12.01
CA LYS A 93 15.85 -18.09 13.40
C LYS A 93 15.29 -19.49 13.63
N LYS A 94 14.72 -20.13 12.61
CA LYS A 94 14.23 -21.51 12.69
C LYS A 94 15.39 -22.51 12.73
N GLY A 95 16.34 -22.40 11.81
CA GLY A 95 17.53 -23.27 11.78
C GLY A 95 18.44 -23.13 13.01
N LYS A 96 18.39 -22.01 13.73
CA LYS A 96 19.14 -21.83 14.99
C LYS A 96 18.45 -22.43 16.21
N LYS A 97 17.12 -22.64 16.18
CA LYS A 97 16.40 -23.34 17.27
C LYS A 97 16.54 -24.85 17.17
N ASP A 98 16.75 -25.38 15.97
CA ASP A 98 16.87 -26.82 15.73
C ASP A 98 18.29 -27.36 16.03
N ALA A 99 19.30 -26.50 16.20
CA ALA A 99 20.69 -26.89 16.41
C ALA A 99 21.12 -26.96 17.90
N ASP A 100 20.32 -26.45 18.84
CA ASP A 100 20.63 -26.43 20.28
C ASP A 100 19.89 -27.51 21.09
N SER A 101 19.19 -28.44 20.43
CA SER A 101 18.40 -29.50 21.09
C SER A 101 19.04 -30.89 20.93
N ASP A 102 20.34 -31.02 21.19
CA ASP A 102 21.02 -32.32 21.38
C ASP A 102 22.17 -32.15 22.38
N SER A 103 21.83 -31.86 23.65
CA SER A 103 22.72 -31.99 24.81
C SER A 103 21.89 -31.99 26.09
N GLU A 104 21.46 -33.17 26.52
CA GLU A 104 21.63 -33.80 27.86
C GLU A 104 20.74 -35.04 28.02
#